data_AF-A0A8T3D1G1-F1
#
_entry.id   AF-A0A8T3D1G1-F1
#
_cell.length_a   1.000
_cell.length_b   1.000
_cell.length_c   1.000
_cell.angle_alpha   90.00
_cell.angle_beta   90.00
_cell.angle_gamma   90.00
#
_symmetry.space_group_name_H-M   'P 1'
#
loop_
_entity.id
_entity.type
_entity.pdbx_description
1 polymer ?
#
loop_
_entity_poly.entity_id
_entity_poly.type
_entity_poly.pdbx_seq_one_letter_code
_entity_poly.pdbx_strand_id
1 'polypeptide(L)'
;MAKKQEWLSKLKNKLSSSPLVSNVVFGFILLGLEKHVELEFECPCDPKWNTVFSSAFFVIPAVMAFTLMVIMQGSEWRAAVSSCVPAIVWLTLLFFDGLYFACAKTDWEGSFVLLDKAVPHKWCEPTITMTEDAWKQVIQRSQGFFVTSQVIGMSLLMVMCVGLIMYMIVQCHRREGSQNNESHEMS
;
A
#
# COMPACT_ATOMS: atom_id res chain seq x y z
N MET A 1 -10.56 -17.72 -25.31
CA MET A 1 -9.94 -16.36 -25.28
C MET A 1 -10.96 -15.23 -25.44
N ALA A 2 -11.91 -15.30 -26.39
CA ALA A 2 -12.94 -14.26 -26.61
C ALA A 2 -13.75 -13.85 -25.37
N LYS A 3 -14.20 -14.82 -24.56
CA LYS A 3 -15.01 -14.55 -23.35
C LYS A 3 -14.26 -13.75 -22.26
N LYS A 4 -12.93 -13.93 -22.16
CA LYS A 4 -12.07 -13.18 -21.24
C LYS A 4 -11.88 -11.74 -21.71
N GLN A 5 -11.68 -11.54 -23.02
CA GLN A 5 -11.58 -10.21 -23.61
C GLN A 5 -12.91 -9.43 -23.54
N GLU A 6 -14.04 -10.10 -23.75
CA GLU A 6 -15.38 -9.49 -23.62
C GLU A 6 -15.71 -9.10 -22.18
N TRP A 7 -15.32 -9.93 -21.20
CA TRP A 7 -15.51 -9.60 -19.79
C TRP A 7 -14.62 -8.41 -19.37
N LEU A 8 -13.35 -8.41 -19.80
CA LEU A 8 -12.44 -7.29 -19.56
C LEU A 8 -12.91 -5.99 -20.22
N SER A 9 -13.48 -6.04 -21.43
CA SER A 9 -13.98 -4.85 -22.11
C SER A 9 -15.22 -4.28 -21.43
N LYS A 10 -16.15 -5.13 -20.97
CA LYS A 10 -17.30 -4.71 -20.15
C LYS A 10 -16.87 -4.09 -18.82
N LEU A 11 -15.84 -4.66 -18.18
CA LEU A 11 -15.30 -4.15 -16.92
C LEU A 11 -14.62 -2.80 -17.13
N LYS A 12 -13.80 -2.67 -18.18
CA LYS A 12 -13.16 -1.41 -18.59
C LYS A 12 -14.19 -0.33 -18.89
N ASN A 13 -15.28 -0.67 -19.58
CA ASN A 13 -16.32 0.28 -19.95
C ASN A 13 -17.12 0.78 -18.73
N LYS A 14 -17.39 -0.09 -17.75
CA LYS A 14 -18.02 0.30 -16.48
C LYS A 14 -17.11 1.12 -15.57
N LEU A 15 -15.81 0.83 -15.54
CA LEU A 15 -14.83 1.67 -14.83
C LEU A 15 -14.69 3.06 -15.48
N SER A 16 -14.73 3.11 -16.81
CA SER A 16 -14.53 4.33 -17.60
C SER A 16 -15.69 5.32 -17.52
N SER A 17 -16.88 4.91 -17.08
CA SER A 17 -18.06 5.79 -17.12
C SER A 17 -17.99 6.96 -16.13
N SER A 18 -17.18 6.83 -15.06
CA SER A 18 -16.89 7.90 -14.11
C SER A 18 -15.51 7.70 -13.45
N PRO A 19 -14.47 8.47 -13.83
CA PRO A 19 -13.13 8.32 -13.27
C PRO A 19 -13.08 8.49 -11.73
N LEU A 20 -13.98 9.29 -11.16
CA LEU A 20 -14.11 9.45 -9.70
C LEU A 20 -14.69 8.21 -9.00
N VAL A 21 -15.73 7.59 -9.58
CA VAL A 21 -16.40 6.42 -8.99
C VAL A 21 -15.48 5.19 -9.05
N SER A 22 -14.75 5.03 -10.15
CA SER A 22 -13.76 3.96 -10.32
C SER A 22 -12.66 4.02 -9.24
N ASN A 23 -12.09 5.19 -8.99
CA ASN A 23 -10.98 5.34 -8.04
C ASN A 23 -11.42 5.06 -6.59
N VAL A 24 -12.64 5.47 -6.22
CA VAL A 24 -13.21 5.18 -4.89
C VAL A 24 -13.40 3.67 -4.71
N VAL A 25 -13.94 2.98 -5.71
CA VAL A 25 -14.14 1.51 -5.67
C VAL A 25 -12.81 0.78 -5.52
N PHE A 26 -11.77 1.18 -6.26
CA PHE A 26 -10.44 0.61 -6.09
C PHE A 26 -9.86 0.84 -4.70
N GLY A 27 -10.06 2.03 -4.12
CA GLY A 27 -9.64 2.33 -2.75
C GLY A 27 -10.29 1.37 -1.73
N PHE A 28 -11.60 1.14 -1.84
CA PHE A 28 -12.31 0.19 -0.97
C PHE A 28 -11.83 -1.25 -1.17
N ILE A 29 -11.55 -1.67 -2.40
CA ILE A 29 -11.01 -3.02 -2.68
C ILE A 29 -9.64 -3.18 -2.03
N LEU A 30 -8.74 -2.20 -2.19
CA LEU A 30 -7.40 -2.25 -1.61
C LEU A 30 -7.45 -2.27 -0.08
N LEU A 31 -8.31 -1.46 0.54
CA LEU A 31 -8.52 -1.46 1.99
C LEU A 31 -9.10 -2.79 2.48
N GLY A 32 -10.09 -3.34 1.78
CA GLY A 32 -10.67 -4.63 2.12
C GLY A 32 -9.66 -5.79 2.00
N LEU A 33 -8.81 -5.75 0.97
CA LEU A 33 -7.71 -6.71 0.82
C LEU A 33 -6.67 -6.56 1.93
N GLU A 34 -6.31 -5.34 2.31
CA GLU A 34 -5.38 -5.11 3.42
C GLU A 34 -5.95 -5.67 4.72
N LYS A 35 -7.21 -5.37 5.06
CA LYS A 35 -7.85 -5.90 6.27
C LYS A 35 -7.98 -7.42 6.26
N HIS A 36 -8.18 -8.01 5.07
CA HIS A 36 -8.22 -9.46 4.94
C HIS A 36 -6.84 -10.10 5.18
N VAL A 37 -5.78 -9.54 4.58
CA VAL A 37 -4.42 -10.02 4.82
C VAL A 37 -4.02 -9.79 6.28
N GLU A 38 -4.40 -8.66 6.87
CA GLU A 38 -4.15 -8.36 8.28
C GLU A 38 -4.78 -9.42 9.17
N LEU A 39 -6.01 -9.85 8.87
CA LEU A 39 -6.72 -10.86 9.64
C LEU A 39 -6.01 -12.21 9.62
N GLU A 40 -5.55 -12.66 8.44
CA GLU A 40 -4.86 -13.94 8.25
C GLU A 40 -3.36 -13.90 8.61
N PHE A 41 -2.78 -12.71 8.78
CA PHE A 41 -1.36 -12.58 9.05
C PHE A 41 -1.00 -13.02 10.47
N GLU A 42 -0.05 -13.95 10.55
CA GLU A 42 0.58 -14.44 11.78
C GLU A 42 2.10 -14.36 11.61
N CYS A 43 2.79 -13.66 12.51
CA CYS A 43 4.24 -13.57 12.45
C CYS A 43 4.85 -14.89 12.93
N PRO A 44 5.81 -15.49 12.19
CA PRO A 44 6.41 -16.76 12.60
C PRO A 44 7.26 -16.64 13.87
N CYS A 45 7.64 -15.42 14.27
CA CYS A 45 8.46 -15.13 15.45
C CYS A 45 9.79 -15.92 15.48
N ASP A 46 10.37 -16.13 14.29
CA ASP A 46 11.71 -16.68 14.08
C ASP A 46 12.53 -15.63 13.31
N PRO A 47 13.63 -15.11 13.89
CA PRO A 47 14.45 -14.05 13.29
C PRO A 47 14.92 -14.35 11.85
N LYS A 48 15.10 -15.63 11.49
CA LYS A 48 15.52 -16.03 10.14
C LYS A 48 14.39 -15.88 9.11
N TRP A 49 13.14 -16.06 9.54
CA TRP A 49 11.96 -16.08 8.67
C TRP A 49 11.15 -14.78 8.73
N ASN A 50 11.18 -14.07 9.85
CA ASN A 50 10.43 -12.84 10.10
C ASN A 50 10.52 -11.83 8.95
N THR A 51 11.74 -11.50 8.51
CA THR A 51 11.96 -10.54 7.42
C THR A 51 11.45 -11.08 6.09
N VAL A 52 11.82 -12.31 5.71
CA VAL A 52 11.47 -12.89 4.41
C VAL A 52 9.97 -13.07 4.28
N PHE A 53 9.34 -13.70 5.28
CA PHE A 53 7.91 -13.97 5.30
C PHE A 53 7.10 -12.68 5.27
N SER A 54 7.41 -11.72 6.14
CA SER A 54 6.71 -10.44 6.17
C SER A 54 6.91 -9.62 4.89
N SER A 55 8.12 -9.59 4.33
CA SER A 55 8.39 -8.85 3.09
C SER A 55 7.59 -9.35 1.89
N ALA A 56 7.22 -10.63 1.85
CA ALA A 56 6.39 -11.19 0.79
C ALA A 56 5.02 -10.51 0.72
N PHE A 57 4.42 -10.15 1.85
CA PHE A 57 3.14 -9.44 1.92
C PHE A 57 3.23 -7.98 1.45
N PHE A 58 4.41 -7.35 1.55
CA PHE A 58 4.67 -6.06 0.92
C PHE A 58 4.81 -6.19 -0.60
N VAL A 59 5.62 -7.15 -1.06
CA VAL A 59 6.06 -7.22 -2.46
C VAL A 59 5.00 -7.84 -3.37
N ILE A 60 4.43 -8.99 -2.99
CA ILE A 60 3.55 -9.77 -3.88
C ILE A 60 2.31 -8.96 -4.28
N PRO A 61 1.53 -8.38 -3.35
CA PRO A 61 0.32 -7.66 -3.75
C PRO A 61 0.63 -6.33 -4.45
N ALA A 62 1.74 -5.66 -4.11
CA ALA A 62 2.20 -4.47 -4.81
C ALA A 62 2.55 -4.77 -6.28
N VAL A 63 3.31 -5.84 -6.54
CA VAL A 63 3.67 -6.27 -7.90
C VAL A 63 2.42 -6.72 -8.67
N MET A 64 1.52 -7.45 -8.03
CA MET A 64 0.24 -7.87 -8.63
C MET A 64 -0.61 -6.66 -9.04
N ALA A 65 -0.78 -5.69 -8.14
CA ALA A 65 -1.56 -4.48 -8.40
C ALA A 65 -0.93 -3.63 -9.51
N PHE A 66 0.39 -3.46 -9.48
CA PHE A 66 1.14 -2.77 -10.54
C PHE A 66 0.95 -3.45 -11.90
N THR A 67 1.14 -4.77 -11.97
CA THR A 67 1.03 -5.53 -13.22
C THR A 67 -0.39 -5.48 -13.79
N LEU A 68 -1.42 -5.61 -12.96
CA LEU A 68 -2.81 -5.48 -13.38
C LEU A 68 -3.10 -4.10 -13.96
N MET A 69 -2.58 -3.04 -13.34
CA MET A 69 -2.79 -1.67 -13.81
C MET A 69 -2.09 -1.43 -15.16
N VAL A 70 -0.86 -1.93 -15.33
CA VAL A 70 -0.14 -1.89 -16.61
C VAL A 70 -0.91 -2.62 -17.72
N ILE A 71 -1.45 -3.81 -17.44
CA ILE A 71 -2.25 -4.58 -18.42
C ILE A 71 -3.52 -3.81 -18.82
N MET A 72 -4.17 -3.11 -17.89
CA MET A 72 -5.40 -2.37 -18.15
C MET A 72 -5.18 -1.06 -18.91
N GLN A 73 -4.08 -0.35 -18.61
CA GLN A 73 -3.78 0.96 -19.17
C GLN A 73 -2.94 0.90 -20.48
N GLY A 74 -2.16 -0.16 -20.69
CA GLY A 74 -1.28 -0.30 -21.85
C GLY A 74 0.10 0.33 -21.66
N SER A 75 0.98 0.16 -22.65
CA SER A 75 2.41 0.54 -22.60
C SER A 75 2.66 2.01 -22.92
N GLU A 76 1.92 2.93 -22.32
CA GLU A 76 2.25 4.36 -22.39
C GLU A 76 3.05 4.77 -21.15
N TRP A 77 4.11 5.58 -21.30
CA TRP A 77 4.91 6.04 -20.17
C TRP A 77 4.11 6.88 -19.15
N ARG A 78 3.05 7.56 -19.60
CA ARG A 78 2.09 8.25 -18.72
C ARG A 78 1.24 7.26 -17.93
N ALA A 79 0.89 6.13 -18.55
CA ALA A 79 0.25 5.01 -17.88
C ALA A 79 1.19 4.37 -16.85
N ALA A 80 2.51 4.36 -17.07
CA ALA A 80 3.46 3.81 -16.12
C ALA A 80 3.44 4.54 -14.76
N VAL A 81 3.34 5.88 -14.77
CA VAL A 81 3.27 6.68 -13.53
C VAL A 81 1.95 6.43 -12.78
N SER A 82 0.82 6.41 -13.48
CA SER A 82 -0.48 6.10 -12.87
C SER A 82 -0.60 4.63 -12.43
N SER A 83 0.16 3.73 -13.06
CA SER A 83 0.19 2.30 -12.72
C SER A 83 0.89 2.01 -11.41
N CYS A 84 1.76 2.91 -10.92
CA CYS A 84 2.39 2.81 -9.61
C CYS A 84 1.44 3.16 -8.46
N VAL A 85 0.35 3.90 -8.72
CA VAL A 85 -0.54 4.41 -7.66
C VAL A 85 -1.10 3.27 -6.79
N PRO A 86 -1.68 2.18 -7.34
CA PRO A 86 -2.19 1.08 -6.51
C PRO A 86 -1.11 0.40 -5.66
N ALA A 87 0.10 0.25 -6.20
CA ALA A 87 1.22 -0.33 -5.49
C ALA A 87 1.69 0.57 -4.32
N ILE A 88 1.78 1.88 -4.54
CA ILE A 88 2.18 2.82 -3.48
C ILE A 88 1.09 2.94 -2.40
N VAL A 89 -0.19 2.95 -2.80
CA VAL A 89 -1.32 2.91 -1.86
C VAL A 89 -1.25 1.64 -1.00
N TRP A 90 -1.02 0.47 -1.61
CA TRP A 90 -0.84 -0.78 -0.88
C TRP A 90 0.28 -0.69 0.17
N LEU A 91 1.46 -0.23 -0.23
CA LEU A 91 2.58 -0.06 0.69
C LEU A 91 2.22 0.89 1.84
N THR A 92 1.55 2.01 1.53
CA THR A 92 1.14 3.00 2.54
C THR A 92 0.19 2.38 3.57
N LEU A 93 -0.79 1.58 3.14
CA LEU A 93 -1.72 0.88 4.03
C LEU A 93 -0.96 -0.09 4.96
N LEU A 94 -0.08 -0.94 4.42
CA LEU A 94 0.71 -1.86 5.25
C LEU A 94 1.63 -1.13 6.25
N PHE A 95 2.21 0.00 5.84
CA PHE A 95 3.04 0.81 6.75
C PHE A 95 2.20 1.47 7.84
N PHE A 96 0.95 1.85 7.57
CA PHE A 96 0.03 2.36 8.59
C PHE A 96 -0.39 1.30 9.59
N ASP A 97 -0.71 0.08 9.14
CA ASP A 97 -0.97 -1.04 10.04
C ASP A 97 0.26 -1.36 10.90
N GLY A 98 1.45 -1.35 10.28
CA GLY A 98 2.74 -1.50 10.95
C GLY A 98 3.07 -2.89 11.47
N LEU A 99 2.10 -3.81 11.52
CA LEU A 99 2.26 -5.21 11.93
C LEU A 99 3.33 -5.95 11.13
N TYR A 100 3.28 -5.83 9.81
CA TYR A 100 4.24 -6.46 8.90
C TYR A 100 5.64 -5.88 9.12
N PHE A 101 5.76 -4.56 9.24
CA PHE A 101 7.04 -3.90 9.47
C PHE A 101 7.63 -4.29 10.83
N ALA A 102 6.81 -4.30 11.88
CA ALA A 102 7.22 -4.72 13.22
C ALA A 102 7.70 -6.18 13.21
N CYS A 103 6.97 -7.09 12.57
CA CYS A 103 7.40 -8.48 12.39
C CYS A 103 8.73 -8.55 11.63
N ALA A 104 8.86 -7.84 10.51
CA ALA A 104 10.08 -7.86 9.69
C ALA A 104 11.33 -7.35 10.43
N LYS A 105 11.14 -6.45 11.41
CA LYS A 105 12.20 -5.86 12.25
C LYS A 105 12.44 -6.60 13.56
N THR A 106 11.56 -7.53 13.93
CA THR A 106 11.70 -8.32 15.14
C THR A 106 12.83 -9.33 14.99
N ASP A 107 13.84 -9.21 15.85
CA ASP A 107 15.07 -10.02 15.85
C ASP A 107 15.12 -11.09 16.95
N TRP A 108 14.05 -11.23 17.75
CA TRP A 108 13.96 -12.23 18.81
C TRP A 108 13.03 -13.39 18.44
N GLU A 109 13.32 -14.56 19.02
CA GLU A 109 12.41 -15.69 19.04
C GLU A 109 11.28 -15.42 20.04
N GLY A 110 10.07 -15.80 19.68
CA GLY A 110 8.90 -15.59 20.52
C GLY A 110 7.73 -16.46 20.14
N SER A 111 6.67 -16.36 20.93
CA SER A 111 5.38 -16.93 20.64
C SER A 111 4.46 -15.83 20.11
N PHE A 112 3.71 -16.15 19.06
CA PHE A 112 2.71 -15.24 18.52
C PHE A 112 1.53 -15.16 19.50
N VAL A 113 1.21 -13.95 19.96
CA VAL A 113 0.11 -13.72 20.92
C VAL A 113 -0.85 -12.68 20.35
N LEU A 114 -2.15 -13.00 20.41
CA LEU A 114 -3.24 -12.02 20.24
C LEU A 114 -3.65 -11.51 21.61
N LEU A 115 -3.45 -10.21 21.86
CA LEU A 115 -3.99 -9.58 23.06
C LEU A 115 -5.44 -9.15 22.82
N ASP A 116 -6.41 -9.86 23.43
CA ASP A 116 -7.84 -9.49 23.47
C ASP A 116 -8.09 -8.29 24.39
N LYS A 117 -7.55 -7.13 24.02
CA LYS A 117 -8.06 -5.83 24.50
C LYS A 117 -8.74 -5.14 23.32
N ALA A 118 -9.46 -4.06 23.58
CA ALA A 118 -10.34 -3.36 22.61
C ALA A 118 -9.70 -2.97 21.24
N VAL A 119 -8.38 -3.17 21.07
CA VAL A 119 -7.68 -3.27 19.79
C VAL A 119 -6.77 -4.51 19.84
N PRO A 120 -7.02 -5.57 19.05
CA PRO A 120 -6.17 -6.76 19.04
C PRO A 120 -4.77 -6.40 18.53
N HIS A 121 -3.77 -6.43 19.41
CA HIS A 121 -2.38 -6.21 19.04
C HIS A 121 -1.72 -7.58 18.80
N LYS A 122 -1.41 -7.87 17.54
CA LYS A 122 -0.64 -9.05 17.12
C LYS A 122 0.85 -8.76 17.26
N TRP A 123 1.57 -9.55 18.05
CA TRP A 123 3.01 -9.37 18.24
C TRP A 123 3.71 -10.66 18.67
N CYS A 124 5.04 -10.65 18.61
CA CYS A 124 5.90 -11.75 19.07
C CYS A 124 6.31 -11.55 20.52
N GLU A 125 5.65 -12.25 21.44
CA GLU A 125 5.99 -12.26 22.86
C GLU A 125 7.23 -13.13 23.10
N PRO A 126 8.30 -12.61 23.71
CA PRO A 126 9.49 -13.43 23.97
C PRO A 126 9.17 -14.56 24.95
N THR A 127 9.56 -15.79 24.61
CA THR A 127 9.24 -17.01 25.39
C THR A 127 10.14 -17.18 26.62
N ILE A 128 11.28 -16.48 26.67
CA ILE A 128 12.23 -16.57 27.78
C ILE A 128 11.87 -15.63 28.93
N THR A 129 12.03 -16.10 30.17
CA THR A 129 11.87 -15.27 31.37
C THR A 129 12.96 -14.19 31.40
N MET A 130 12.54 -12.98 31.05
CA MET A 130 13.40 -11.80 31.04
C MET A 130 13.37 -11.06 32.38
N THR A 131 14.41 -10.28 32.65
CA THR A 131 14.34 -9.29 33.72
C THR A 131 13.29 -8.23 33.39
N GLU A 132 12.70 -7.60 34.41
CA GLU A 132 11.72 -6.51 34.26
C GLU A 132 12.23 -5.40 33.31
N ASP A 133 13.53 -5.08 33.38
CA ASP A 133 14.14 -4.04 32.55
C ASP A 133 14.29 -4.49 31.08
N ALA A 134 14.59 -5.76 30.84
CA ALA A 134 14.67 -6.31 29.48
C ALA A 134 13.28 -6.41 28.84
N TRP A 135 12.27 -6.82 29.62
CA TRP A 135 10.88 -6.87 29.18
C TRP A 135 10.36 -5.48 28.75
N LYS A 136 10.61 -4.44 29.57
CA LYS A 136 10.26 -3.05 29.23
C LYS A 136 10.93 -2.59 27.94
N GLN A 137 12.21 -2.93 27.74
CA GLN A 137 12.94 -2.60 26.52
C GLN A 137 12.36 -3.27 25.28
N VAL A 138 11.96 -4.54 25.35
CA VAL A 138 11.34 -5.26 24.23
C VAL A 138 10.00 -4.63 23.86
N ILE A 139 9.15 -4.33 24.83
CA ILE A 139 7.87 -3.64 24.59
C ILE A 139 8.10 -2.29 23.94
N GLN A 140 9.02 -1.49 24.48
CA GLN A 140 9.34 -0.16 23.94
C GLN A 140 9.89 -0.24 22.52
N ARG A 141 10.72 -1.24 22.21
CA ARG A 141 11.24 -1.48 20.87
C ARG A 141 10.13 -1.87 19.90
N SER A 142 9.25 -2.78 20.31
CA SER A 142 8.08 -3.20 19.52
C SER A 142 7.20 -1.99 19.17
N GLN A 143 6.83 -1.18 20.17
CA GLN A 143 6.11 0.08 19.96
C GLN A 143 6.88 1.04 19.03
N GLY A 144 8.19 1.13 19.20
CA GLY A 144 9.07 1.91 18.33
C GLY A 144 9.00 1.47 16.87
N PHE A 145 8.90 0.18 16.58
CA PHE A 145 8.73 -0.33 15.22
C PHE A 145 7.38 0.08 14.62
N PHE A 146 6.28 0.01 15.38
CA PHE A 146 4.97 0.48 14.92
C PHE A 146 4.98 1.98 14.59
N VAL A 147 5.50 2.80 15.50
CA VAL A 147 5.60 4.26 15.27
C VAL A 147 6.49 4.56 14.07
N THR A 148 7.63 3.88 13.94
CA THR A 148 8.52 4.04 12.78
C THR A 148 7.80 3.69 11.49
N SER A 149 7.04 2.59 11.48
CA SER A 149 6.24 2.19 10.33
C SER A 149 5.22 3.25 9.93
N GLN A 150 4.47 3.78 10.91
CA GLN A 150 3.48 4.83 10.65
C GLN A 150 4.12 6.11 10.12
N VAL A 151 5.30 6.49 10.62
CA VAL A 151 6.05 7.64 10.11
C VAL A 151 6.46 7.41 8.65
N ILE A 152 6.90 6.20 8.28
CA ILE A 152 7.19 5.84 6.89
C ILE A 152 5.93 5.94 6.03
N GLY A 153 4.80 5.38 6.50
CA GLY A 153 3.51 5.49 5.82
C GLY A 153 3.06 6.93 5.60
N MET A 154 3.18 7.78 6.62
CA MET A 154 2.82 9.20 6.54
C MET A 154 3.71 9.95 5.55
N SER A 155 4.99 9.61 5.52
CA SER A 155 5.95 10.18 4.59
C SER A 155 5.63 9.79 3.14
N LEU A 156 5.31 8.52 2.88
CA LEU A 156 4.88 8.04 1.56
C LEU A 156 3.58 8.71 1.11
N LEU A 157 2.60 8.84 2.01
CA LEU A 157 1.35 9.53 1.73
C LEU A 157 1.59 11.00 1.37
N MET A 158 2.46 11.70 2.11
CA MET A 158 2.81 13.09 1.83
C MET A 158 3.43 13.24 0.43
N VAL A 159 4.39 12.38 0.08
CA VAL A 159 5.03 12.39 -1.25
C VAL A 159 4.00 12.14 -2.35
N MET A 160 3.08 11.20 -2.15
CA MET A 160 1.99 10.94 -3.09
C MET A 160 1.07 12.14 -3.28
N CYS A 161 0.64 12.77 -2.18
CA CYS A 161 -0.20 13.97 -2.23
C CYS A 161 0.48 15.12 -2.96
N VAL A 162 1.75 15.41 -2.66
CA VAL A 162 2.52 16.46 -3.34
C VAL A 162 2.69 16.12 -4.83
N GLY A 163 3.02 14.88 -5.17
CA GLY A 163 3.15 14.42 -6.55
C GLY A 163 1.85 14.60 -7.36
N LEU A 164 0.70 14.25 -6.77
CA LEU A 164 -0.60 14.44 -7.39
C LEU A 164 -0.95 15.92 -7.58
N ILE A 165 -0.69 16.76 -6.57
CA ILE A 165 -0.90 18.21 -6.67
C ILE A 165 -0.05 18.81 -7.80
N MET A 166 1.24 18.46 -7.84
CA MET A 166 2.16 18.92 -8.89
C MET A 166 1.70 18.45 -10.28
N TYR A 167 1.26 17.20 -10.40
CA TYR A 167 0.70 16.67 -11.64
C TYR A 167 -0.53 17.46 -12.09
N MET A 168 -1.44 17.79 -11.16
CA MET A 168 -2.62 18.59 -11.46
C MET A 168 -2.25 20.01 -11.94
N ILE A 169 -1.30 20.67 -11.27
CA ILE A 169 -0.81 22.01 -11.67
C ILE A 169 -0.23 21.97 -13.09
N VAL A 170 0.65 21.01 -13.39
CA VAL A 170 1.26 20.86 -14.72
C VAL A 170 0.21 20.61 -15.80
N GLN A 171 -0.81 19.79 -15.50
CA GLN A 171 -1.88 19.52 -16.44
C GLN A 171 -2.79 20.74 -16.66
N CYS A 172 -3.07 21.54 -15.63
CA CYS A 172 -3.79 22.80 -15.76
C CYS A 172 -3.04 23.77 -16.68
N HIS A 173 -1.75 24.00 -16.43
CA HIS A 173 -0.92 24.88 -17.26
C HIS A 173 -0.85 24.40 -18.72
N ARG A 174 -0.74 23.09 -18.95
CA ARG A 174 -0.73 22.54 -20.32
C ARG A 174 -2.06 22.80 -21.05
N ARG A 175 -3.21 22.71 -20.37
CA ARG A 175 -4.52 22.97 -20.97
C ARG A 175 -4.67 24.43 -21.39
N GLU A 176 -4.27 25.36 -20.53
CA GLU A 176 -4.30 26.80 -20.85
C GLU A 176 -3.42 27.15 -22.06
N GLY A 177 -2.21 26.59 -22.13
CA GLY A 177 -1.32 26.82 -23.28
C GLY A 177 -1.85 26.27 -24.61
N SER A 178 -2.56 25.13 -24.59
CA SER A 178 -3.17 24.56 -25.80
C SER A 178 -4.32 25.42 -26.33
N GLN A 179 -5.11 26.00 -25.43
CA GLN A 179 -6.26 26.84 -25.79
C GLN A 179 -5.85 28.21 -26.36
N ASN A 180 -4.72 28.76 -25.90
CA ASN A 180 -4.15 30.01 -26.42
C ASN A 180 -3.49 29.85 -27.80
N ASN A 181 -2.92 28.68 -28.12
CA ASN A 181 -2.34 28.43 -29.44
C ASN A 181 -3.40 28.27 -30.53
N GLU A 182 -4.50 27.55 -30.25
CA GLU A 182 -5.60 27.40 -31.22
C GLU A 182 -6.27 28.74 -31.55
N SER A 183 -6.33 29.68 -30.61
CA SER A 183 -6.88 31.02 -30.84
C SER A 183 -5.93 31.96 -31.61
N HIS A 184 -4.62 31.66 -31.64
CA HIS A 184 -3.64 32.42 -32.42
C HIS A 184 -3.49 31.93 -33.87
N GLU A 185 -3.80 30.67 -34.18
CA GLU A 185 -3.80 30.14 -35.56
C GLU A 185 -5.06 30.51 -36.36
N MET A 186 -6.11 31.03 -35.70
CA MET A 186 -7.37 31.47 -36.33
C MET A 186 -7.47 32.99 -36.56
N SER A 187 -6.43 33.77 -36.25
CA SER A 187 -6.35 35.22 -36.48
C SER A 187 -5.26 35.59 -37.49
#